data_AF-A0A9X7A279-F1
#
_entry.id   AF-A0A9X7A279-F1
#
_cell.length_a   1.000
_cell.length_b   1.000
_cell.length_c   1.000
_cell.angle_alpha   90.00
_cell.angle_beta   90.00
_cell.angle_gamma   90.00
#
_symmetry.space_group_name_H-M   'P 1'
#
loop_
_entity.id
_entity.type
_entity.pdbx_description
1 polymer ?
#
loop_
_entity_poly.entity_id
_entity_poly.type
_entity_poly.pdbx_seq_one_letter_code
_entity_poly.pdbx_strand_id
1 'polypeptide(L)'
;MTISKLVINNFKSYQKYCIEFKNDINIIVGNNEAGKSTILEAINLVLSGQLHGKNIIYELSPYIFNLEIVNEYITSLRDGKIIPPPRVYIELYLEDKEKLFGALKGTNNSLLLDCPGIYMSIEFDTSFESEYKEYINNSSNIQTIPIEYYTVKWYSFANNAVTYRSIPINSTFIDTSTIRMQNGTDKYISKIIHDTLESKEKTELAIQYRKLKENFSSIEPIKEINEKLNRKKGEISDKQLSVSVDISQKSNWETMLISYLNEVPFDFIGKGEQSAVKMKLAMEAKSTEDHVVLIEEPENHLSYSNMHKLLGNIKAKNQGKQIILTTHSSFILNKLDISNMLLLNNNKEAMSFKDLPDETRDYFMKLPGYDTLRILLSQKVILVEGPSDELIVQRAYIDKYGKLPIEDGVDVFCVDALSFKRFLDISIGLKKVIHVITDNDGDIEKNIKNKYKDYLGNEYVKIFYGDDINYSTLEPQLIKANESNLQVLKKILNHENYTKDRLTTFMINNKTKCALKIFEAQEQILMPRYIMDAIKK
;
A
#
# COMPACT_ATOMS: atom_id res chain seq x y z
N MET A 1 -1.83 -18.19 16.52
CA MET A 1 -2.06 -18.23 15.07
C MET A 1 -1.72 -16.91 14.44
N THR A 2 -1.05 -16.97 13.30
CA THR A 2 -0.67 -15.80 12.50
C THR A 2 -0.86 -16.13 11.03
N ILE A 3 -1.00 -15.12 10.18
CA ILE A 3 -1.00 -15.29 8.73
C ILE A 3 0.45 -15.46 8.31
N SER A 4 0.79 -16.58 7.68
CA SER A 4 2.14 -16.80 7.15
C SER A 4 2.25 -16.45 5.67
N LYS A 5 1.14 -16.55 4.91
CA LYS A 5 1.13 -16.28 3.48
C LYS A 5 -0.25 -15.89 2.97
N LEU A 6 -0.26 -15.01 1.97
CA LEU A 6 -1.43 -14.62 1.20
C LEU A 6 -1.20 -14.98 -0.27
N VAL A 7 -2.18 -15.64 -0.88
CA VAL A 7 -2.25 -15.86 -2.32
C VAL A 7 -3.48 -15.15 -2.85
N ILE A 8 -3.30 -14.34 -3.90
CA ILE A 8 -4.37 -13.62 -4.58
C ILE A 8 -4.41 -14.07 -6.03
N ASN A 9 -5.60 -14.40 -6.52
CA ASN A 9 -5.86 -14.64 -7.93
C ASN A 9 -7.09 -13.82 -8.37
N ASN A 10 -6.88 -13.00 -9.41
CA ASN A 10 -7.89 -12.20 -10.09
C ASN A 10 -8.68 -11.26 -9.16
N PHE A 11 -7.98 -10.49 -8.33
CA PHE A 11 -8.60 -9.53 -7.39
C PHE A 11 -8.03 -8.12 -7.57
N LYS A 12 -8.89 -7.19 -7.97
CA LYS A 12 -8.57 -5.78 -8.26
C LYS A 12 -7.29 -5.69 -9.12
N SER A 13 -6.23 -5.07 -8.60
CA SER A 13 -4.99 -4.89 -9.34
C SER A 13 -4.20 -6.18 -9.53
N TYR A 14 -4.42 -7.26 -8.77
CA TYR A 14 -3.61 -8.48 -8.88
C TYR A 14 -4.26 -9.54 -9.78
N GLN A 15 -3.55 -9.93 -10.86
CA GLN A 15 -3.90 -11.12 -11.64
C GLN A 15 -3.55 -12.41 -10.88
N LYS A 16 -2.28 -12.54 -10.46
CA LYS A 16 -1.79 -13.64 -9.62
C LYS A 16 -0.67 -13.09 -8.75
N TYR A 17 -0.75 -13.30 -7.45
CA TYR A 17 0.21 -12.75 -6.50
C TYR A 17 0.35 -13.64 -5.28
N CYS A 18 1.57 -13.69 -4.73
CA CYS A 18 1.88 -14.44 -3.51
C CYS A 18 2.84 -13.59 -2.66
N ILE A 19 2.53 -13.45 -1.37
CA ILE A 19 3.36 -12.73 -0.41
C ILE A 19 3.42 -13.52 0.90
N GLU A 20 4.59 -13.55 1.50
CA GLU A 20 4.84 -14.19 2.81
C GLU A 20 4.96 -13.13 3.90
N PHE A 21 4.48 -13.49 5.10
CA PHE A 21 4.45 -12.62 6.26
C PHE A 21 5.17 -13.26 7.43
N LYS A 22 5.77 -12.41 8.26
CA LYS A 22 6.28 -12.76 9.58
C LYS A 22 5.18 -12.78 10.62
N ASN A 23 5.45 -13.49 11.71
CA ASN A 23 4.52 -13.65 12.83
C ASN A 23 4.36 -12.41 13.71
N ASP A 24 5.19 -11.38 13.54
CA ASP A 24 5.19 -10.16 14.34
C ASP A 24 4.67 -8.95 13.56
N ILE A 25 5.56 -8.16 12.95
CA ILE A 25 5.26 -6.90 12.28
C ILE A 25 5.71 -7.05 10.83
N ASN A 26 4.84 -6.66 9.90
CA ASN A 26 5.10 -6.63 8.47
C ASN A 26 4.81 -5.23 7.96
N ILE A 27 5.77 -4.62 7.30
CA ILE A 27 5.70 -3.24 6.82
C ILE A 27 5.78 -3.28 5.30
N ILE A 28 4.64 -3.14 4.65
CA ILE A 28 4.54 -3.13 3.20
C ILE A 28 4.77 -1.70 2.72
N VAL A 29 5.81 -1.52 1.94
CA VAL A 29 6.25 -0.21 1.47
C VAL A 29 6.28 -0.21 -0.04
N GLY A 30 5.81 0.86 -0.66
CA GLY A 30 5.67 0.92 -2.11
C GLY A 30 5.05 2.24 -2.55
N ASN A 31 5.08 2.51 -3.85
CA ASN A 31 4.48 3.71 -4.41
C ASN A 31 2.95 3.66 -4.34
N ASN A 32 2.31 4.78 -4.64
CA ASN A 32 0.88 4.83 -4.91
C ASN A 32 0.52 3.84 -6.03
N GLU A 33 -0.66 3.24 -5.93
CA GLU A 33 -1.17 2.25 -6.89
C GLU A 33 -0.37 0.92 -7.00
N ALA A 34 0.70 0.73 -6.21
CA ALA A 34 1.46 -0.53 -6.17
C ALA A 34 0.64 -1.74 -5.67
N GLY A 35 -0.59 -1.54 -5.16
CA GLY A 35 -1.48 -2.60 -4.68
C GLY A 35 -1.39 -2.89 -3.17
N LYS A 36 -0.75 -2.00 -2.40
CA LYS A 36 -0.61 -2.12 -0.93
C LYS A 36 -1.96 -2.24 -0.21
N SER A 37 -2.89 -1.34 -0.50
CA SER A 37 -4.23 -1.33 0.10
C SER A 37 -5.02 -2.57 -0.26
N THR A 38 -4.90 -3.03 -1.52
CA THR A 38 -5.53 -4.26 -2.00
C THR A 38 -5.05 -5.51 -1.24
N ILE A 39 -3.79 -5.56 -0.79
CA ILE A 39 -3.30 -6.65 0.08
C ILE A 39 -4.05 -6.64 1.42
N LEU A 40 -4.14 -5.48 2.09
CA LEU A 40 -4.83 -5.38 3.37
C LEU A 40 -6.33 -5.70 3.23
N GLU A 41 -6.98 -5.19 2.17
CA GLU A 41 -8.37 -5.48 1.86
C GLU A 41 -8.61 -6.97 1.61
N ALA A 42 -7.73 -7.64 0.85
CA ALA A 42 -7.83 -9.07 0.58
C ALA A 42 -7.76 -9.89 1.88
N ILE A 43 -6.82 -9.54 2.77
CA ILE A 43 -6.70 -10.18 4.09
C ILE A 43 -7.96 -9.94 4.92
N ASN A 44 -8.42 -8.69 5.01
CA ASN A 44 -9.61 -8.36 5.78
C ASN A 44 -10.86 -9.05 5.23
N LEU A 45 -10.99 -9.13 3.90
CA LEU A 45 -12.10 -9.79 3.23
C LEU A 45 -12.18 -11.27 3.59
N VAL A 46 -11.07 -12.00 3.54
CA VAL A 46 -11.04 -13.44 3.86
C VAL A 46 -11.23 -13.71 5.35
N LEU A 47 -10.79 -12.81 6.25
CA LEU A 47 -10.98 -12.98 7.70
C LEU A 47 -12.36 -12.54 8.19
N SER A 48 -12.92 -11.47 7.62
CA SER A 48 -14.17 -10.86 8.11
C SER A 48 -15.40 -11.17 7.27
N GLY A 49 -15.23 -11.56 6.01
CA GLY A 49 -16.29 -11.63 5.02
C GLY A 49 -16.84 -10.25 4.62
N GLN A 50 -16.11 -9.18 4.95
CA GLN A 50 -16.56 -7.81 4.73
C GLN A 50 -15.61 -7.04 3.80
N LEU A 51 -16.21 -6.27 2.90
CA LEU A 51 -15.54 -5.27 2.08
C LEU A 51 -16.13 -3.91 2.45
N HIS A 52 -15.28 -2.95 2.83
CA HIS A 52 -15.68 -1.61 3.28
C HIS A 52 -16.74 -1.63 4.42
N GLY A 53 -16.65 -2.60 5.34
CA GLY A 53 -17.56 -2.71 6.50
C GLY A 53 -18.95 -3.27 6.20
N LYS A 54 -19.18 -3.78 4.99
CA LYS A 54 -20.41 -4.46 4.57
C LYS A 54 -20.07 -5.88 4.12
N ASN A 55 -21.04 -6.79 4.23
CA ASN A 55 -20.86 -8.17 3.77
C ASN A 55 -20.63 -8.18 2.25
N ILE A 56 -19.61 -8.92 1.80
CA ILE A 56 -19.20 -9.00 0.39
C ILE A 56 -20.33 -9.39 -0.57
N ILE A 57 -21.29 -10.20 -0.11
CA ILE A 57 -22.43 -10.65 -0.93
C ILE A 57 -23.25 -9.46 -1.47
N TYR A 58 -23.35 -8.36 -0.69
CA TYR A 58 -24.11 -7.17 -1.09
C TYR A 58 -23.27 -6.11 -1.81
N GLU A 59 -21.97 -6.31 -1.91
CA GLU A 59 -21.02 -5.38 -2.53
C GLU A 59 -20.32 -6.02 -3.75
N LEU A 60 -20.84 -7.14 -4.25
CA LEU A 60 -20.33 -7.77 -5.47
C LEU A 60 -20.39 -6.79 -6.63
N SER A 61 -19.25 -6.67 -7.33
CA SER A 61 -19.11 -5.79 -8.48
C SER A 61 -18.13 -6.40 -9.47
N PRO A 62 -18.32 -6.23 -10.78
CA PRO A 62 -17.34 -6.64 -11.79
C PRO A 62 -15.94 -6.05 -11.55
N TYR A 63 -15.86 -4.86 -10.93
CA TYR A 63 -14.59 -4.18 -10.64
C TYR A 63 -13.81 -4.79 -9.46
N ILE A 64 -14.35 -5.81 -8.79
CA ILE A 64 -13.59 -6.64 -7.85
C ILE A 64 -12.63 -7.56 -8.60
N PHE A 65 -12.95 -7.93 -9.84
CA PHE A 65 -12.12 -8.76 -10.69
C PHE A 65 -11.03 -7.92 -11.33
N ASN A 66 -9.93 -8.57 -11.71
CA ASN A 66 -8.89 -7.88 -12.45
C ASN A 66 -9.38 -7.52 -13.86
N LEU A 67 -9.21 -6.26 -14.23
CA LEU A 67 -9.74 -5.72 -15.48
C LEU A 67 -9.12 -6.39 -16.72
N GLU A 68 -7.84 -6.76 -16.67
CA GLU A 68 -7.15 -7.41 -17.79
C GLU A 68 -7.73 -8.81 -18.02
N ILE A 69 -7.94 -9.59 -16.96
CA ILE A 69 -8.57 -10.92 -17.03
C ILE A 69 -10.02 -10.82 -17.55
N VAL A 70 -10.79 -9.82 -17.09
CA VAL A 70 -12.15 -9.58 -17.61
C VAL A 70 -12.10 -9.26 -19.10
N ASN A 71 -11.19 -8.38 -19.54
CA ASN A 71 -11.05 -8.00 -20.95
C ASN A 71 -10.60 -9.17 -21.83
N GLU A 72 -9.69 -10.02 -21.36
CA GLU A 72 -9.27 -11.24 -22.04
C GLU A 72 -10.44 -12.22 -22.22
N TYR A 73 -11.26 -12.35 -21.18
CA TYR A 73 -12.49 -13.15 -21.23
C TYR A 73 -13.52 -12.60 -22.22
N ILE A 74 -13.81 -11.30 -22.19
CA ILE A 74 -14.73 -10.66 -23.14
C ILE A 74 -14.22 -10.78 -24.58
N THR A 75 -12.92 -10.56 -24.80
CA THR A 75 -12.30 -10.73 -26.14
C THR A 75 -12.45 -12.17 -26.62
N SER A 76 -12.21 -13.15 -25.75
CA SER A 76 -12.36 -14.58 -26.08
C SER A 76 -13.79 -14.93 -26.47
N LEU A 77 -14.79 -14.41 -25.76
CA LEU A 77 -16.20 -14.61 -26.10
C LEU A 77 -16.57 -14.00 -27.47
N ARG A 78 -16.02 -12.84 -27.81
CA ARG A 78 -16.22 -12.19 -29.12
C ARG A 78 -15.54 -12.96 -30.25
N ASP A 79 -14.39 -13.56 -29.98
CA ASP A 79 -13.66 -14.42 -30.91
C ASP A 79 -14.26 -15.83 -31.05
N GLY A 80 -15.38 -16.12 -30.39
CA GLY A 80 -16.04 -17.43 -30.41
C GLY A 80 -15.31 -18.52 -29.61
N LYS A 81 -14.33 -18.15 -28.78
CA LYS A 81 -13.62 -19.06 -27.87
C LYS A 81 -14.28 -19.03 -26.50
N ILE A 82 -15.00 -20.09 -26.16
CA ILE A 82 -15.64 -20.22 -24.85
C ILE A 82 -14.59 -20.67 -23.84
N ILE A 83 -14.06 -19.71 -23.07
CA ILE A 83 -13.26 -19.97 -21.88
C ILE A 83 -14.16 -19.86 -20.63
N PRO A 84 -13.81 -20.51 -19.50
CA PRO A 84 -14.62 -20.44 -18.29
C PRO A 84 -14.72 -18.99 -17.76
N PRO A 85 -15.84 -18.62 -17.13
CA PRO A 85 -15.98 -17.31 -16.48
C PRO A 85 -14.82 -17.05 -15.49
N PRO A 86 -14.31 -15.81 -15.42
CA PRO A 86 -13.26 -15.46 -14.48
C PRO A 86 -13.70 -15.76 -13.04
N ARG A 87 -12.79 -16.22 -12.18
CA ARG A 87 -13.05 -16.42 -10.75
C ARG A 87 -12.07 -15.60 -9.91
N VAL A 88 -12.54 -14.97 -8.84
CA VAL A 88 -11.66 -14.42 -7.80
C VAL A 88 -11.36 -15.52 -6.80
N TYR A 89 -10.10 -15.63 -6.37
CA TYR A 89 -9.71 -16.66 -5.42
C TYR A 89 -8.58 -16.13 -4.52
N ILE A 90 -8.87 -15.98 -3.22
CA ILE A 90 -7.95 -15.41 -2.23
C ILE A 90 -7.75 -16.42 -1.11
N GLU A 91 -6.51 -16.75 -0.81
CA GLU A 91 -6.13 -17.73 0.21
C GLU A 91 -5.27 -17.10 1.30
N LEU A 92 -5.58 -17.42 2.56
CA LEU A 92 -4.76 -17.12 3.71
C LEU A 92 -4.24 -18.41 4.33
N TYR A 93 -2.93 -18.57 4.31
CA TYR A 93 -2.21 -19.65 4.97
C TYR A 93 -1.91 -19.19 6.39
N LEU A 94 -2.20 -20.05 7.35
CA LEU A 94 -2.07 -19.76 8.77
C LEU A 94 -0.92 -20.58 9.36
N GLU A 95 -0.23 -19.99 10.35
CA GLU A 95 0.73 -20.71 11.17
C GLU A 95 0.11 -20.99 12.54
N ASP A 96 -0.07 -22.28 12.82
CA ASP A 96 -0.65 -22.78 14.07
C ASP A 96 0.46 -23.28 15.00
N LYS A 97 0.94 -22.40 15.87
CA LYS A 97 2.03 -22.70 16.83
C LYS A 97 1.66 -23.77 17.84
N GLU A 98 0.37 -23.96 18.14
CA GLU A 98 -0.11 -24.87 19.18
C GLU A 98 -0.84 -26.09 18.60
N LYS A 99 -0.96 -26.19 17.27
CA LYS A 99 -1.69 -27.26 16.54
C LYS A 99 -3.14 -27.43 17.00
N LEU A 100 -3.76 -26.35 17.46
CA LEU A 100 -5.07 -26.40 18.11
C LEU A 100 -6.23 -26.59 17.11
N PHE A 101 -6.08 -26.25 15.83
CA PHE A 101 -7.20 -26.26 14.88
C PHE A 101 -6.97 -27.15 13.66
N GLY A 102 -7.07 -28.47 13.87
CA GLY A 102 -7.12 -29.44 12.77
C GLY A 102 -8.28 -29.22 11.79
N ALA A 103 -9.38 -28.58 12.21
CA ALA A 103 -10.55 -28.32 11.37
C ALA A 103 -10.29 -27.36 10.18
N LEU A 104 -9.22 -26.59 10.25
CA LEU A 104 -8.79 -25.68 9.16
C LEU A 104 -7.68 -26.28 8.29
N LYS A 105 -7.10 -27.41 8.72
CA LYS A 105 -5.94 -28.01 8.08
C LYS A 105 -6.36 -28.94 6.95
N GLY A 106 -5.77 -28.74 5.77
CA GLY A 106 -5.92 -29.66 4.65
C GLY A 106 -5.18 -29.17 3.43
N THR A 107 -5.38 -29.87 2.31
CA THR A 107 -4.66 -29.65 1.04
C THR A 107 -5.48 -28.86 0.02
N ASN A 108 -6.67 -28.38 0.36
CA ASN A 108 -7.53 -27.62 -0.56
C ASN A 108 -7.06 -26.16 -0.64
N ASN A 109 -5.86 -25.99 -1.16
CA ASN A 109 -5.23 -24.72 -1.47
C ASN A 109 -4.44 -24.82 -2.78
N SER A 110 -4.14 -23.68 -3.39
CA SER A 110 -3.52 -23.60 -4.71
C SER A 110 -2.10 -24.19 -4.77
N LEU A 111 -1.45 -24.35 -3.61
CA LEU A 111 -0.12 -24.94 -3.47
C LEU A 111 -0.15 -26.42 -3.09
N LEU A 112 -1.33 -27.00 -2.85
CA LEU A 112 -1.54 -28.40 -2.41
C LEU A 112 -0.78 -28.76 -1.12
N LEU A 113 -0.50 -27.77 -0.27
CA LEU A 113 0.22 -27.96 0.98
C LEU A 113 -0.74 -28.44 2.07
N ASP A 114 -0.36 -29.43 2.88
CA ASP A 114 -1.15 -29.85 4.04
C ASP A 114 -0.91 -28.90 5.23
N CYS A 115 -1.64 -27.78 5.25
CA CYS A 115 -1.49 -26.72 6.24
C CYS A 115 -2.84 -26.12 6.66
N PRO A 116 -2.92 -25.45 7.83
CA PRO A 116 -4.12 -24.73 8.20
C PRO A 116 -4.26 -23.46 7.36
N GLY A 117 -5.48 -23.19 6.91
CA GLY A 117 -5.79 -21.99 6.16
C GLY A 117 -7.24 -21.88 5.78
N ILE A 118 -7.56 -20.75 5.18
CA ILE A 118 -8.90 -20.39 4.72
C ILE A 118 -8.80 -19.71 3.37
N TYR A 119 -9.85 -19.84 2.57
CA TYR A 119 -9.96 -19.13 1.30
C TYR A 119 -11.36 -18.58 1.10
N MET A 120 -11.42 -17.52 0.30
CA MET A 120 -12.66 -17.01 -0.25
C MET A 120 -12.58 -17.04 -1.76
N SER A 121 -13.64 -17.53 -2.41
CA SER A 121 -13.81 -17.47 -3.85
C SER A 121 -15.08 -16.72 -4.24
N ILE A 122 -14.98 -15.96 -5.32
CA ILE A 122 -16.13 -15.37 -6.00
C ILE A 122 -16.14 -16.01 -7.38
N GLU A 123 -17.09 -16.91 -7.61
CA GLU A 123 -17.11 -17.77 -8.78
C GLU A 123 -18.51 -17.91 -9.36
N PHE A 124 -18.56 -18.26 -10.64
CA PHE A 124 -19.82 -18.50 -11.34
C PHE A 124 -20.61 -19.61 -10.67
N ASP A 125 -21.89 -19.34 -10.39
CA ASP A 125 -22.81 -20.31 -9.84
C ASP A 125 -23.39 -21.17 -10.97
N THR A 126 -23.04 -22.45 -10.94
CA THR A 126 -23.44 -23.43 -11.95
C THR A 126 -24.96 -23.61 -12.05
N SER A 127 -25.73 -23.15 -11.06
CA SER A 127 -27.20 -23.14 -11.16
C SER A 127 -27.73 -22.24 -12.28
N PHE A 128 -26.97 -21.22 -12.71
CA PHE A 128 -27.34 -20.31 -13.80
C PHE A 128 -26.73 -20.71 -15.16
N GLU A 129 -26.27 -21.95 -15.32
CA GLU A 129 -25.58 -22.38 -16.55
C GLU A 129 -26.45 -22.23 -17.81
N SER A 130 -27.76 -22.42 -17.70
CA SER A 130 -28.69 -22.31 -18.84
C SER A 130 -28.84 -20.85 -19.29
N GLU A 131 -29.08 -19.95 -18.34
CA GLU A 131 -29.23 -18.51 -18.52
C GLU A 131 -27.93 -17.90 -19.05
N TYR A 132 -26.80 -18.35 -18.53
CA TYR A 132 -25.48 -17.91 -18.97
C TYR A 132 -25.20 -18.32 -20.43
N LYS A 133 -25.58 -19.53 -20.85
CA LYS A 133 -25.45 -19.96 -22.26
C LYS A 133 -26.26 -19.07 -23.21
N GLU A 134 -27.47 -18.67 -22.81
CA GLU A 134 -28.27 -17.72 -23.58
C GLU A 134 -27.64 -16.33 -23.61
N TYR A 135 -27.08 -15.88 -22.49
CA TYR A 135 -26.39 -14.59 -22.39
C TYR A 135 -25.20 -14.50 -23.35
N ILE A 136 -24.34 -15.52 -23.40
CA ILE A 136 -23.14 -15.53 -24.26
C ILE A 136 -23.45 -15.70 -25.76
N ASN A 137 -24.62 -16.21 -26.13
CA ASN A 137 -25.03 -16.31 -27.54
C ASN A 137 -25.16 -14.94 -28.22
N ASN A 138 -25.37 -13.87 -27.44
CA ASN A 138 -25.37 -12.48 -27.91
C ASN A 138 -24.03 -11.77 -27.60
N SER A 139 -22.91 -12.45 -27.86
CA SER A 139 -21.55 -12.03 -27.46
C SER A 139 -21.14 -10.62 -27.93
N SER A 140 -21.72 -10.13 -29.04
CA SER A 140 -21.46 -8.79 -29.60
C SER A 140 -21.75 -7.64 -28.63
N ASN A 141 -22.68 -7.82 -27.69
CA ASN A 141 -23.14 -6.77 -26.78
C ASN A 141 -22.54 -6.86 -25.37
N ILE A 142 -21.72 -7.86 -25.08
CA ILE A 142 -21.15 -8.07 -23.75
C ILE A 142 -19.99 -7.10 -23.53
N GLN A 143 -20.08 -6.30 -22.47
CA GLN A 143 -19.06 -5.33 -22.06
C GLN A 143 -18.36 -5.71 -20.75
N THR A 144 -18.98 -6.54 -19.92
CA THR A 144 -18.46 -6.96 -18.62
C THR A 144 -19.02 -8.31 -18.20
N ILE A 145 -18.52 -8.88 -17.09
CA ILE A 145 -19.01 -10.14 -16.53
C ILE A 145 -20.40 -9.97 -15.87
N PRO A 146 -21.30 -10.96 -15.97
CA PRO A 146 -22.62 -10.92 -15.35
C PRO A 146 -22.51 -11.30 -13.87
N ILE A 147 -22.21 -10.32 -13.02
CA ILE A 147 -21.97 -10.51 -11.58
C ILE A 147 -23.16 -11.13 -10.83
N GLU A 148 -24.36 -11.00 -11.39
CA GLU A 148 -25.61 -11.56 -10.88
C GLU A 148 -25.61 -13.10 -10.85
N TYR A 149 -24.78 -13.74 -11.68
CA TYR A 149 -24.63 -15.19 -11.74
C TYR A 149 -23.46 -15.70 -10.88
N TYR A 150 -22.88 -14.85 -10.03
CA TYR A 150 -21.76 -15.23 -9.18
C TYR A 150 -22.20 -15.47 -7.75
N THR A 151 -21.52 -16.41 -7.09
CA THR A 151 -21.69 -16.72 -5.68
C THR A 151 -20.38 -16.59 -4.93
N VAL A 152 -20.47 -16.38 -3.61
CA VAL A 152 -19.31 -16.30 -2.73
C VAL A 152 -19.20 -17.59 -1.94
N LYS A 153 -18.05 -18.27 -2.05
CA LYS A 153 -17.71 -19.43 -1.23
C LYS A 153 -16.64 -19.05 -0.22
N TRP A 154 -16.84 -19.45 1.03
CA TRP A 154 -15.92 -19.20 2.13
C TRP A 154 -15.66 -20.48 2.89
N TYR A 155 -14.44 -21.02 2.78
CA TYR A 155 -14.10 -22.36 3.23
C TYR A 155 -12.70 -22.41 3.86
N SER A 156 -12.46 -23.45 4.65
CA SER A 156 -11.12 -23.81 5.11
C SER A 156 -10.38 -24.72 4.12
N PHE A 157 -9.07 -24.89 4.29
CA PHE A 157 -8.30 -25.85 3.49
C PHE A 157 -8.68 -27.32 3.76
N ALA A 158 -9.45 -27.58 4.82
CA ALA A 158 -10.09 -28.87 5.07
C ALA A 158 -11.42 -29.05 4.29
N ASN A 159 -11.81 -28.08 3.45
CA ASN A 159 -13.06 -28.04 2.71
C ASN A 159 -14.32 -27.97 3.59
N ASN A 160 -14.20 -27.36 4.77
CA ASN A 160 -15.33 -27.05 5.63
C ASN A 160 -15.77 -25.60 5.40
N ALA A 161 -17.08 -25.34 5.27
CA ALA A 161 -17.59 -23.98 5.19
C ALA A 161 -17.25 -23.22 6.48
N VAL A 162 -16.78 -21.98 6.35
CA VAL A 162 -16.42 -21.13 7.50
C VAL A 162 -17.36 -19.95 7.63
N THR A 163 -17.48 -19.47 8.86
CA THR A 163 -18.17 -18.23 9.22
C THR A 163 -17.20 -17.33 9.98
N TYR A 164 -17.54 -16.05 10.11
CA TYR A 164 -16.76 -15.10 10.92
C TYR A 164 -16.42 -15.64 12.32
N ARG A 165 -17.35 -16.35 12.97
CA ARG A 165 -17.17 -16.88 14.34
C ARG A 165 -16.34 -18.16 14.39
N SER A 166 -16.20 -18.88 13.28
CA SER A 166 -15.43 -20.13 13.25
C SER A 166 -13.95 -19.91 12.90
N ILE A 167 -13.58 -18.69 12.51
CA ILE A 167 -12.19 -18.32 12.23
C ILE A 167 -11.56 -17.90 13.56
N PRO A 168 -10.49 -18.58 14.02
CA PRO A 168 -9.86 -18.31 15.32
C PRO A 168 -8.97 -17.05 15.33
N ILE A 169 -9.01 -16.28 14.25
CA ILE A 169 -8.22 -15.06 14.07
C ILE A 169 -9.18 -13.91 13.77
N ASN A 170 -9.20 -12.91 14.65
CA ASN A 170 -9.96 -11.69 14.39
C ASN A 170 -9.09 -10.67 13.64
N SER A 171 -9.65 -9.97 12.65
CA SER A 171 -9.00 -8.83 12.01
C SER A 171 -9.59 -7.49 12.46
N THR A 172 -8.70 -6.51 12.64
CA THR A 172 -9.06 -5.09 12.76
C THR A 172 -8.43 -4.35 11.60
N PHE A 173 -9.25 -3.72 10.76
CA PHE A 173 -8.79 -2.87 9.65
C PHE A 173 -8.92 -1.39 10.01
N ILE A 174 -7.80 -0.68 9.97
CA ILE A 174 -7.70 0.74 10.31
C ILE A 174 -7.30 1.49 9.05
N ASP A 175 -8.28 2.14 8.44
CA ASP A 175 -8.06 3.09 7.37
C ASP A 175 -8.09 4.51 7.94
N THR A 176 -6.94 5.18 7.86
CA THR A 176 -6.75 6.56 8.32
C THR A 176 -7.23 7.59 7.30
N SER A 177 -7.48 7.17 6.05
CA SER A 177 -7.86 8.01 4.91
C SER A 177 -9.38 8.11 4.71
N THR A 178 -10.12 7.01 4.90
CA THR A 178 -11.58 6.99 4.69
C THR A 178 -12.38 7.12 5.99
N ILE A 179 -12.90 8.32 6.22
CA ILE A 179 -14.00 8.55 7.18
C ILE A 179 -15.30 8.38 6.40
N ARG A 180 -15.70 7.15 6.09
CA ARG A 180 -16.99 6.92 5.40
C ARG A 180 -18.14 6.98 6.41
N MET A 181 -18.78 8.14 6.43
CA MET A 181 -20.13 8.33 6.94
C MET A 181 -21.14 7.60 6.06
N GLN A 182 -21.70 6.49 6.55
CA GLN A 182 -23.04 6.06 6.15
C GLN A 182 -23.76 5.49 7.38
N ASN A 183 -24.55 6.38 8.01
CA ASN A 183 -25.54 6.14 9.05
C ASN A 183 -25.01 5.72 10.43
N GLY A 184 -25.03 6.68 11.36
CA GLY A 184 -25.15 6.47 12.80
C GLY A 184 -24.00 5.70 13.46
N THR A 185 -23.19 6.44 14.22
CA THR A 185 -22.05 5.96 15.02
C THR A 185 -20.93 5.34 14.19
N ASP A 186 -19.69 5.65 14.52
CA ASP A 186 -18.55 4.95 13.92
C ASP A 186 -18.68 3.48 14.34
N LYS A 187 -19.21 2.61 13.45
CA LYS A 187 -19.41 1.17 13.70
C LYS A 187 -18.18 0.52 14.30
N TYR A 188 -17.02 1.06 13.95
CA TYR A 188 -15.72 0.71 14.51
C TYR A 188 -15.64 0.98 16.02
N ILE A 189 -15.98 2.19 16.48
CA ILE A 189 -15.97 2.50 17.91
C ILE A 189 -17.11 1.78 18.62
N SER A 190 -18.29 1.67 18.01
CA SER A 190 -19.37 0.85 18.57
C SER A 190 -18.93 -0.62 18.76
N LYS A 191 -18.17 -1.18 17.81
CA LYS A 191 -17.58 -2.53 17.91
C LYS A 191 -16.53 -2.60 19.02
N ILE A 192 -15.62 -1.63 19.11
CA ILE A 192 -14.63 -1.59 20.19
C ILE A 192 -15.30 -1.48 21.56
N ILE A 193 -16.28 -0.58 21.72
CA ILE A 193 -17.04 -0.43 22.96
C ILE A 193 -17.72 -1.77 23.28
N HIS A 194 -18.37 -2.40 22.30
CA HIS A 194 -18.93 -3.73 22.47
C HIS A 194 -17.88 -4.75 22.91
N ASP A 195 -16.70 -4.78 22.29
CA ASP A 195 -15.66 -5.76 22.60
C ASP A 195 -14.96 -5.45 23.94
N THR A 196 -15.08 -4.22 24.45
CA THR A 196 -14.55 -3.79 25.75
C THR A 196 -15.51 -4.06 26.90
N LEU A 197 -16.83 -3.95 26.67
CA LEU A 197 -17.86 -4.15 27.69
C LEU A 197 -18.06 -5.63 28.04
N GLU A 198 -18.27 -5.91 29.32
CA GLU A 198 -18.60 -7.25 29.81
C GLU A 198 -20.04 -7.63 29.46
N SER A 199 -20.33 -8.94 29.39
CA SER A 199 -21.67 -9.45 29.07
C SER A 199 -22.76 -8.91 30.00
N LYS A 200 -22.42 -8.66 31.27
CA LYS A 200 -23.34 -8.10 32.27
C LYS A 200 -23.70 -6.65 31.93
N GLU A 201 -22.70 -5.84 31.58
CA GLU A 201 -22.87 -4.42 31.23
C GLU A 201 -23.71 -4.26 29.95
N LYS A 202 -23.46 -5.10 28.94
CA LYS A 202 -24.27 -5.15 27.71
C LYS A 202 -25.74 -5.43 27.99
N THR A 203 -25.99 -6.42 28.86
CA THR A 203 -27.35 -6.83 29.22
C THR A 203 -28.08 -5.71 29.95
N GLU A 204 -27.39 -5.01 30.85
CA GLU A 204 -27.95 -3.87 31.58
C GLU A 204 -28.32 -2.71 30.64
N LEU A 205 -27.43 -2.34 29.71
CA LEU A 205 -27.69 -1.30 28.73
C LEU A 205 -28.88 -1.64 27.82
N ALA A 206 -28.98 -2.89 27.37
CA ALA A 206 -30.11 -3.35 26.57
C ALA A 206 -31.45 -3.24 27.31
N ILE A 207 -31.47 -3.55 28.61
CA ILE A 207 -32.67 -3.40 29.46
C ILE A 207 -33.05 -1.93 29.61
N GLN A 208 -32.10 -1.05 29.92
CA GLN A 208 -32.38 0.38 30.08
C GLN A 208 -32.85 1.02 28.77
N TYR A 209 -32.27 0.63 27.64
CA TYR A 209 -32.71 1.11 26.32
C TYR A 209 -34.14 0.68 26.00
N ARG A 210 -34.52 -0.57 26.31
CA ARG A 210 -35.92 -1.03 26.16
C ARG A 210 -36.88 -0.18 26.99
N LYS A 211 -36.54 0.11 28.25
CA LYS A 211 -37.34 0.98 29.12
C LYS A 211 -37.49 2.39 28.54
N LEU A 212 -36.42 2.94 27.97
CA LEU A 212 -36.44 4.26 27.31
C LEU A 212 -37.45 4.29 26.15
N LYS A 213 -37.53 3.22 25.36
CA LYS A 213 -38.52 3.08 24.27
C LYS A 213 -39.95 2.93 24.77
N GLU A 214 -40.16 2.12 25.80
CA GLU A 214 -41.46 1.94 26.42
C GLU A 214 -41.99 3.26 27.00
N ASN A 215 -41.11 4.01 27.67
CA ASN A 215 -41.41 5.35 28.18
C ASN A 215 -41.74 6.32 27.05
N PHE A 216 -40.95 6.34 25.98
CA PHE A 216 -41.24 7.19 24.82
C PHE A 216 -42.56 6.81 24.15
N SER A 217 -42.88 5.52 24.00
CA SER A 217 -44.17 5.07 23.44
C SER A 217 -45.39 5.42 24.31
N SER A 218 -45.16 5.75 25.58
CA SER A 218 -46.22 6.03 26.56
C SER A 218 -46.47 7.53 26.77
N ILE A 219 -45.75 8.40 26.05
CA ILE A 219 -45.93 9.86 26.16
C ILE A 219 -47.27 10.31 25.57
N GLU A 220 -47.84 11.35 26.17
CA GLU A 220 -49.16 11.87 25.78
C GLU A 220 -49.28 12.25 24.29
N PRO A 221 -48.28 12.91 23.66
CA PRO A 221 -48.35 13.19 22.22
C PRO A 221 -48.55 11.96 21.32
N ILE A 222 -48.00 10.79 21.69
CA ILE A 222 -48.20 9.55 20.92
C ILE A 222 -49.61 8.99 21.13
N LYS A 223 -50.15 9.10 22.36
CA LYS A 223 -51.54 8.72 22.63
C LYS A 223 -52.50 9.58 21.82
N GLU A 224 -52.29 10.90 21.77
CA GLU A 224 -53.12 11.81 20.96
C GLU A 224 -53.07 11.48 19.46
N ILE A 225 -51.89 11.13 18.93
CA ILE A 225 -51.74 10.65 17.55
C ILE A 225 -52.56 9.37 17.33
N ASN A 226 -52.47 8.41 18.25
CA ASN A 226 -53.23 7.15 18.17
C ASN A 226 -54.74 7.36 18.29
N GLU A 227 -55.20 8.29 19.12
CA GLU A 227 -56.60 8.69 19.16
C GLU A 227 -57.05 9.30 17.84
N LYS A 228 -56.25 10.21 17.27
CA LYS A 228 -56.56 10.87 16.00
C LYS A 228 -56.62 9.89 14.83
N LEU A 229 -55.73 8.89 14.79
CA LEU A 229 -55.76 7.81 13.81
C LEU A 229 -57.01 6.94 13.97
N ASN A 230 -57.38 6.61 15.22
CA ASN A 230 -58.55 5.80 15.52
C ASN A 230 -59.90 6.52 15.31
N ARG A 231 -59.91 7.86 15.21
CA ARG A 231 -61.11 8.64 14.83
C ARG A 231 -61.45 8.54 13.34
N LYS A 232 -60.52 8.10 12.48
CA LYS A 232 -60.71 7.93 11.03
C LYS A 232 -61.13 6.51 10.61
N LYS A 233 -61.70 5.72 11.52
CA LYS A 233 -62.20 4.37 11.20
C LYS A 233 -63.43 4.42 10.29
N GLY A 234 -63.60 3.42 9.43
CA GLY A 234 -64.90 3.11 8.82
C GLY A 234 -64.98 3.05 7.28
N GLU A 235 -63.91 3.32 6.53
CA GLU A 235 -64.02 3.26 5.05
C GLU A 235 -63.71 1.86 4.45
N ILE A 236 -62.82 1.08 5.07
CA ILE A 236 -62.35 -0.22 4.50
C ILE A 236 -62.17 -1.32 5.58
N SER A 237 -61.86 -0.96 6.84
CA SER A 237 -61.67 -1.93 7.93
C SER A 237 -62.02 -1.33 9.30
N ASP A 238 -62.62 -2.14 10.16
CA ASP A 238 -62.96 -1.79 11.54
C ASP A 238 -61.79 -1.98 12.54
N LYS A 239 -60.62 -2.41 12.04
CA LYS A 239 -59.45 -2.64 12.90
C LYS A 239 -58.87 -1.32 13.42
N GLN A 240 -58.44 -1.32 14.68
CA GLN A 240 -57.73 -0.20 15.29
C GLN A 240 -56.33 -0.06 14.71
N LEU A 241 -56.04 1.10 14.13
CA LEU A 241 -54.70 1.46 13.69
C LEU A 241 -54.02 2.24 14.82
N SER A 242 -52.86 1.74 15.25
CA SER A 242 -52.00 2.43 16.22
C SER A 242 -50.56 2.47 15.70
N VAL A 243 -49.84 3.50 16.12
CA VAL A 243 -48.41 3.69 15.94
C VAL A 243 -47.77 3.52 17.31
N SER A 244 -46.76 2.67 17.37
CA SER A 244 -45.91 2.47 18.55
C SER A 244 -44.45 2.42 18.13
N VAL A 245 -43.56 2.57 19.12
CA VAL A 245 -42.12 2.41 18.90
C VAL A 245 -41.81 0.93 18.67
N ASP A 246 -40.93 0.62 17.72
CA ASP A 246 -40.44 -0.75 17.53
C ASP A 246 -39.57 -1.20 18.72
N ILE A 247 -40.11 -2.13 19.51
CA ILE A 247 -39.48 -2.78 20.68
C ILE A 247 -38.78 -4.09 20.27
N SER A 248 -38.85 -4.47 18.98
CA SER A 248 -38.22 -5.70 18.51
C SER A 248 -36.70 -5.64 18.68
N GLN A 249 -36.07 -6.80 18.89
CA GLN A 249 -34.63 -6.94 19.08
C GLN A 249 -33.78 -6.47 17.90
N LYS A 250 -34.38 -6.13 16.75
CA LYS A 250 -33.65 -5.54 15.61
C LYS A 250 -33.14 -4.13 15.88
N SER A 251 -33.58 -3.51 16.97
CA SER A 251 -33.25 -2.14 17.32
C SER A 251 -32.12 -2.08 18.35
N ASN A 252 -30.92 -2.25 17.82
CA ASN A 252 -29.65 -2.28 18.54
C ASN A 252 -29.39 -0.93 19.24
N TRP A 253 -29.37 -0.91 20.58
CA TRP A 253 -29.01 0.26 21.40
C TRP A 253 -27.63 0.82 21.00
N GLU A 254 -26.81 -0.03 20.40
CA GLU A 254 -25.49 0.27 19.87
C GLU A 254 -25.51 1.39 18.81
N THR A 255 -26.59 1.52 18.01
CA THR A 255 -26.67 2.55 16.95
C THR A 255 -26.98 3.95 17.48
N MET A 256 -27.24 4.08 18.78
CA MET A 256 -27.53 5.37 19.44
C MET A 256 -26.33 5.94 20.21
N LEU A 257 -25.26 5.15 20.37
CA LEU A 257 -24.10 5.57 21.15
C LEU A 257 -23.12 6.40 20.33
N ILE A 258 -23.09 7.70 20.58
CA ILE A 258 -22.06 8.60 20.05
C ILE A 258 -20.87 8.60 21.00
N SER A 259 -19.67 8.48 20.43
CA SER A 259 -18.43 8.55 21.20
C SER A 259 -18.02 10.00 21.41
N TYR A 260 -17.47 10.33 22.57
CA TYR A 260 -16.99 11.67 22.93
C TYR A 260 -15.52 11.61 23.37
N LEU A 261 -14.76 12.64 23.05
CA LEU A 261 -13.44 12.89 23.65
C LEU A 261 -13.44 14.30 24.21
N ASN A 262 -13.18 14.45 25.52
CA ASN A 262 -13.21 15.74 26.21
C ASN A 262 -14.45 16.58 25.85
N GLU A 263 -15.64 15.96 25.91
CA GLU A 263 -16.95 16.60 25.66
C GLU A 263 -17.26 16.97 24.21
N VAL A 264 -16.32 16.74 23.27
CA VAL A 264 -16.57 16.92 21.84
C VAL A 264 -16.96 15.56 21.23
N PRO A 265 -18.08 15.46 20.48
CA PRO A 265 -18.40 14.23 19.80
C PRO A 265 -17.27 13.86 18.82
N PHE A 266 -16.94 12.58 18.77
CA PHE A 266 -15.73 12.06 18.14
C PHE A 266 -15.54 12.55 16.70
N ASP A 267 -16.64 12.62 15.96
CA ASP A 267 -16.69 13.04 14.56
C ASP A 267 -16.28 14.51 14.33
N PHE A 268 -16.35 15.35 15.37
CA PHE A 268 -15.99 16.78 15.32
C PHE A 268 -14.55 17.07 15.78
N ILE A 269 -13.80 16.04 16.16
CA ILE A 269 -12.40 16.18 16.59
C ILE A 269 -11.49 16.27 15.36
N GLY A 270 -10.32 16.91 15.49
CA GLY A 270 -9.29 16.86 14.46
C GLY A 270 -8.92 15.43 14.06
N LYS A 271 -8.81 15.18 12.74
CA LYS A 271 -8.57 13.84 12.15
C LYS A 271 -7.35 13.10 12.72
N GLY A 272 -6.30 13.83 13.11
CA GLY A 272 -5.11 13.23 13.72
C GLY A 272 -5.42 12.58 15.07
N GLU A 273 -6.21 13.24 15.89
CA GLU A 273 -6.62 12.70 17.20
C GLU A 273 -7.61 11.55 17.02
N GLN A 274 -8.53 11.64 16.06
CA GLN A 274 -9.41 10.51 15.70
C GLN A 274 -8.59 9.28 15.32
N SER A 275 -7.60 9.44 14.45
CA SER A 275 -6.71 8.35 14.01
C SER A 275 -5.93 7.75 15.19
N ALA A 276 -5.40 8.60 16.07
CA ALA A 276 -4.68 8.17 17.26
C ALA A 276 -5.56 7.36 18.22
N VAL A 277 -6.80 7.80 18.47
CA VAL A 277 -7.75 7.10 19.33
C VAL A 277 -8.16 5.76 18.72
N LYS A 278 -8.53 5.72 17.43
CA LYS A 278 -8.88 4.46 16.73
C LYS A 278 -7.78 3.42 16.85
N MET A 279 -6.55 3.88 16.67
CA MET A 279 -5.37 3.05 16.73
C MET A 279 -5.08 2.59 18.16
N LYS A 280 -5.16 3.48 19.16
CA LYS A 280 -5.04 3.11 20.57
C LYS A 280 -6.05 2.04 20.95
N LEU A 281 -7.31 2.22 20.56
CA LEU A 281 -8.39 1.27 20.84
C LEU A 281 -8.17 -0.08 20.15
N ALA A 282 -7.68 -0.11 18.91
CA ALA A 282 -7.30 -1.37 18.24
C ALA A 282 -6.18 -2.12 18.99
N MET A 283 -5.19 -1.37 19.47
CA MET A 283 -4.06 -1.92 20.22
C MET A 283 -4.49 -2.41 21.60
N GLU A 284 -5.46 -1.75 22.24
CA GLU A 284 -5.96 -2.07 23.57
C GLU A 284 -7.13 -3.05 23.60
N ALA A 285 -7.78 -3.30 22.45
CA ALA A 285 -8.78 -4.34 22.31
C ALA A 285 -8.19 -5.64 22.87
N LYS A 286 -8.74 -6.08 24.00
CA LYS A 286 -8.38 -7.33 24.67
C LYS A 286 -8.86 -8.45 23.78
N SER A 287 -7.96 -9.09 23.05
CA SER A 287 -8.27 -10.35 22.40
C SER A 287 -7.81 -11.47 23.33
N THR A 288 -8.75 -12.31 23.75
CA THR A 288 -8.47 -13.65 24.30
C THR A 288 -7.94 -14.60 23.22
N GLU A 289 -7.91 -14.14 21.97
CA GLU A 289 -7.59 -14.86 20.74
C GLU A 289 -6.47 -14.17 19.96
N ASP A 290 -5.90 -14.89 19.00
CA ASP A 290 -4.94 -14.35 18.04
C ASP A 290 -5.58 -13.23 17.20
N HIS A 291 -4.91 -12.08 17.12
CA HIS A 291 -5.45 -10.89 16.47
C HIS A 291 -4.53 -10.32 15.41
N VAL A 292 -5.08 -10.01 14.23
CA VAL A 292 -4.37 -9.36 13.13
C VAL A 292 -4.83 -7.92 13.03
N VAL A 293 -3.89 -6.99 13.15
CA VAL A 293 -4.15 -5.55 12.96
C VAL A 293 -3.61 -5.13 11.60
N LEU A 294 -4.51 -4.66 10.75
CA LEU A 294 -4.24 -4.16 9.42
C LEU A 294 -4.33 -2.64 9.45
N ILE A 295 -3.25 -1.94 9.11
CA ILE A 295 -3.18 -0.49 9.21
C ILE A 295 -2.77 0.10 7.87
N GLU A 296 -3.65 0.93 7.31
CA GLU A 296 -3.37 1.67 6.10
C GLU A 296 -2.84 3.06 6.43
N GLU A 297 -1.63 3.35 5.94
CA GLU A 297 -0.95 4.65 6.00
C GLU A 297 -1.06 5.31 7.39
N PRO A 298 -0.46 4.72 8.46
CA PRO A 298 -0.54 5.28 9.81
C PRO A 298 0.02 6.70 9.93
N GLU A 299 0.81 7.15 8.95
CA GLU A 299 1.30 8.52 8.82
C GLU A 299 0.22 9.56 8.55
N ASN A 300 -0.90 9.17 7.96
CA ASN A 300 -1.92 10.12 7.56
C ASN A 300 -2.51 10.83 8.79
N HIS A 301 -2.57 12.16 8.70
CA HIS A 301 -3.07 13.05 9.74
C HIS A 301 -2.31 13.02 11.09
N LEU A 302 -1.19 12.30 11.23
CA LEU A 302 -0.37 12.30 12.43
C LEU A 302 0.87 13.20 12.28
N SER A 303 1.18 13.95 13.34
CA SER A 303 2.47 14.64 13.44
C SER A 303 3.60 13.62 13.66
N TYR A 304 4.82 14.01 13.31
CA TYR A 304 6.00 13.16 13.46
C TYR A 304 6.18 12.60 14.89
N SER A 305 5.99 13.44 15.92
CA SER A 305 6.12 13.01 17.32
C SER A 305 5.03 12.02 17.75
N ASN A 306 3.81 12.18 17.23
CA ASN A 306 2.69 11.28 17.53
C ASN A 306 2.82 9.94 16.80
N MET A 307 3.28 9.94 15.54
CA MET A 307 3.66 8.71 14.86
C MET A 307 4.74 7.95 15.65
N HIS A 308 5.78 8.65 16.14
CA HIS A 308 6.83 7.98 16.91
C HIS A 308 6.29 7.32 18.18
N LYS A 309 5.44 8.01 18.94
CA LYS A 309 4.75 7.44 20.11
C LYS A 309 3.92 6.22 19.71
N LEU A 310 3.23 6.30 18.58
CA LEU A 310 2.41 5.23 18.07
C LEU A 310 3.25 3.98 17.75
N LEU A 311 4.32 4.12 16.96
CA LEU A 311 5.22 3.02 16.61
C LEU A 311 5.88 2.40 17.86
N GLY A 312 6.23 3.21 18.85
CA GLY A 312 6.73 2.72 20.14
C GLY A 312 5.70 1.85 20.88
N ASN A 313 4.43 2.28 20.89
CA ASN A 313 3.34 1.52 21.51
C ASN A 313 3.04 0.21 20.75
N ILE A 314 3.06 0.24 19.42
CA ILE A 314 2.94 -0.94 18.56
C ILE A 314 4.00 -1.98 18.94
N LYS A 315 5.27 -1.57 19.04
CA LYS A 315 6.36 -2.49 19.44
C LYS A 315 6.19 -3.02 20.86
N ALA A 316 5.80 -2.17 21.80
CA ALA A 316 5.68 -2.54 23.21
C ALA A 316 4.48 -3.46 23.51
N LYS A 317 3.37 -3.32 22.76
CA LYS A 317 2.11 -4.05 22.99
C LYS A 317 1.87 -5.21 22.02
N ASN A 318 2.89 -5.71 21.33
CA ASN A 318 2.74 -6.73 20.27
C ASN A 318 2.57 -8.19 20.78
N GLN A 319 2.37 -8.42 22.08
CA GLN A 319 2.22 -9.79 22.59
C GLN A 319 0.88 -10.38 22.13
N GLY A 320 0.95 -11.45 21.31
CA GLY A 320 -0.23 -12.15 20.78
C GLY A 320 -0.91 -11.48 19.58
N LYS A 321 -0.29 -10.45 18.97
CA LYS A 321 -0.84 -9.74 17.81
C LYS A 321 0.13 -9.81 16.62
N GLN A 322 -0.43 -9.94 15.42
CA GLN A 322 0.30 -9.76 14.17
C GLN A 322 -0.12 -8.42 13.55
N ILE A 323 0.85 -7.63 13.13
CA ILE A 323 0.59 -6.30 12.58
C ILE A 323 1.07 -6.26 11.14
N ILE A 324 0.19 -5.87 10.23
CA ILE A 324 0.50 -5.67 8.82
C ILE A 324 0.11 -4.23 8.49
N LEU A 325 1.12 -3.42 8.19
CA LEU A 325 0.92 -2.01 7.91
C LEU A 325 1.44 -1.64 6.53
N THR A 326 0.76 -0.72 5.87
CA THR A 326 1.20 -0.16 4.60
C THR A 326 1.65 1.28 4.79
N THR A 327 2.69 1.69 4.07
CA THR A 327 3.19 3.07 4.14
C THR A 327 3.90 3.46 2.84
N HIS A 328 3.92 4.75 2.55
CA HIS A 328 4.80 5.36 1.54
C HIS A 328 5.81 6.32 2.19
N SER A 329 5.80 6.43 3.52
CA SER A 329 6.58 7.39 4.29
C SER A 329 7.97 6.88 4.68
N SER A 330 9.00 7.66 4.32
CA SER A 330 10.40 7.44 4.73
C SER A 330 10.62 7.52 6.22
N PHE A 331 9.73 8.19 6.93
CA PHE A 331 9.87 8.36 8.37
C PHE A 331 9.55 7.10 9.17
N ILE A 332 8.63 6.26 8.67
CA ILE A 332 8.25 5.00 9.33
C ILE A 332 9.42 4.00 9.25
N LEU A 333 10.19 4.05 8.17
CA LEU A 333 11.28 3.10 7.90
C LEU A 333 12.40 3.17 8.92
N ASN A 334 12.67 4.36 9.44
CA ASN A 334 13.81 4.60 10.34
C ASN A 334 13.58 4.11 11.76
N LYS A 335 12.33 3.80 12.12
CA LYS A 335 11.96 3.51 13.51
C LYS A 335 11.42 2.11 13.70
N LEU A 336 10.94 1.48 12.64
CA LEU A 336 10.66 0.05 12.65
C LEU A 336 11.91 -0.72 12.22
N ASP A 337 12.04 -1.95 12.68
CA ASP A 337 13.16 -2.79 12.24
C ASP A 337 13.03 -3.01 10.73
N ILE A 338 14.01 -2.55 9.95
CA ILE A 338 14.06 -2.71 8.49
C ILE A 338 13.93 -4.18 8.10
N SER A 339 14.34 -5.11 8.98
CA SER A 339 14.17 -6.54 8.73
C SER A 339 12.70 -6.93 8.49
N ASN A 340 11.73 -6.16 9.03
CA ASN A 340 10.29 -6.37 8.93
C ASN A 340 9.65 -5.76 7.67
N MET A 341 10.46 -5.21 6.77
CA MET A 341 9.98 -4.52 5.58
C MET A 341 9.84 -5.45 4.38
N LEU A 342 8.73 -5.25 3.66
CA LEU A 342 8.40 -5.85 2.38
C LEU A 342 8.28 -4.70 1.37
N LEU A 343 9.23 -4.63 0.45
CA LEU A 343 9.27 -3.62 -0.60
C LEU A 343 8.45 -4.10 -1.80
N LEU A 344 7.45 -3.32 -2.19
CA LEU A 344 6.55 -3.61 -3.31
C LEU A 344 6.77 -2.59 -4.43
N ASN A 345 7.18 -3.08 -5.60
CA ASN A 345 7.34 -2.23 -6.79
C ASN A 345 5.99 -2.03 -7.53
N ASN A 346 5.97 -1.14 -8.53
CA ASN A 346 4.76 -0.88 -9.34
C ASN A 346 4.32 -2.10 -10.18
N ASN A 347 5.23 -3.02 -10.44
CA ASN A 347 4.95 -4.27 -11.14
C ASN A 347 4.44 -5.37 -10.19
N LYS A 348 4.12 -5.03 -8.93
CA LYS A 348 3.60 -5.94 -7.91
C LYS A 348 4.59 -7.05 -7.55
N GLU A 349 5.89 -6.80 -7.71
CA GLU A 349 6.93 -7.69 -7.21
C GLU A 349 7.33 -7.23 -5.81
N ALA A 350 7.42 -8.21 -4.91
CA ALA A 350 7.82 -7.98 -3.52
C ALA A 350 9.23 -8.52 -3.27
N MET A 351 10.01 -7.74 -2.54
CA MET A 351 11.30 -8.15 -1.97
C MET A 351 11.26 -7.99 -0.46
N SER A 352 11.78 -8.98 0.27
CA SER A 352 12.07 -8.79 1.69
C SER A 352 13.45 -8.19 1.87
N PHE A 353 13.62 -7.31 2.86
CA PHE A 353 14.96 -6.86 3.25
C PHE A 353 15.86 -7.98 3.77
N LYS A 354 15.30 -9.14 4.13
CA LYS A 354 16.08 -10.34 4.46
C LYS A 354 16.80 -10.93 3.25
N ASP A 355 16.31 -10.68 2.05
CA ASP A 355 16.90 -11.21 0.81
C ASP A 355 18.16 -10.42 0.41
N LEU A 356 18.41 -9.27 1.05
CA LEU A 356 19.60 -8.46 0.84
C LEU A 356 20.80 -9.01 1.63
N PRO A 357 22.04 -8.83 1.13
CA PRO A 357 23.25 -9.16 1.88
C PRO A 357 23.28 -8.47 3.25
N ASP A 358 23.81 -9.17 4.27
CA ASP A 358 23.83 -8.67 5.66
C ASP A 358 24.49 -7.29 5.77
N GLU A 359 25.61 -7.09 5.07
CA GLU A 359 26.30 -5.80 5.06
C GLU A 359 25.46 -4.66 4.44
N THR A 360 24.62 -4.99 3.45
CA THR A 360 23.71 -4.04 2.79
C THR A 360 22.56 -3.66 3.71
N ARG A 361 22.02 -4.65 4.43
CA ARG A 361 21.02 -4.41 5.47
C ARG A 361 21.58 -3.53 6.60
N ASP A 362 22.77 -3.84 7.10
CA ASP A 362 23.43 -3.07 8.17
C ASP A 362 23.70 -1.62 7.77
N TYR A 363 24.02 -1.38 6.50
CA TYR A 363 24.19 -0.04 5.96
C TYR A 363 22.88 0.76 6.04
N PHE A 364 21.77 0.22 5.54
CA PHE A 364 20.48 0.90 5.57
C PHE A 364 19.91 1.05 6.99
N MET A 365 20.22 0.14 7.92
CA MET A 365 19.88 0.28 9.34
C MET A 365 20.60 1.43 10.04
N LYS A 366 21.79 1.81 9.56
CA LYS A 366 22.59 2.91 10.13
C LYS A 366 22.20 4.27 9.56
N LEU A 367 21.57 4.32 8.39
CA LEU A 367 21.22 5.55 7.72
C LEU A 367 19.79 6.01 8.01
N PRO A 368 19.55 7.33 8.02
CA PRO A 368 18.20 7.86 7.90
C PRO A 368 17.66 7.53 6.49
N GLY A 369 16.80 6.52 6.39
CA GLY A 369 16.22 5.86 5.22
C GLY A 369 15.34 6.70 4.30
N TYR A 370 15.77 7.91 3.96
CA TYR A 370 15.20 8.68 2.86
C TYR A 370 15.54 8.02 1.50
N ASP A 371 16.80 7.59 1.32
CA ASP A 371 17.31 7.22 0.00
C ASP A 371 16.78 5.87 -0.52
N THR A 372 16.48 4.93 0.38
CA THR A 372 15.92 3.62 -0.03
C THR A 372 14.54 3.74 -0.64
N LEU A 373 13.72 4.67 -0.15
CA LEU A 373 12.40 4.92 -0.73
C LEU A 373 12.45 5.68 -2.02
N ARG A 374 13.41 6.59 -2.19
CA ARG A 374 13.63 7.27 -3.47
C ARG A 374 13.84 6.26 -4.59
N ILE A 375 14.59 5.19 -4.31
CA ILE A 375 14.70 4.05 -5.21
C ILE A 375 13.33 3.44 -5.45
N LEU A 376 12.57 3.09 -4.41
CA LEU A 376 11.29 2.39 -4.55
C LEU A 376 10.19 3.21 -5.25
N LEU A 377 10.16 4.53 -5.07
CA LEU A 377 9.09 5.41 -5.54
C LEU A 377 9.31 5.95 -6.96
N SER A 378 10.56 6.06 -7.43
CA SER A 378 10.86 6.53 -8.79
C SER A 378 10.50 5.51 -9.87
N GLN A 379 10.34 5.90 -11.13
CA GLN A 379 10.28 4.93 -12.23
C GLN A 379 11.68 4.43 -12.60
N LYS A 380 12.65 5.34 -12.52
CA LYS A 380 14.06 5.12 -12.83
C LYS A 380 14.90 5.95 -11.88
N VAL A 381 16.06 5.41 -11.48
CA VAL A 381 17.01 6.12 -10.62
C VAL A 381 18.30 6.41 -11.37
N ILE A 382 18.86 7.59 -11.17
CA ILE A 382 20.23 7.92 -11.55
C ILE A 382 21.01 8.23 -10.26
N LEU A 383 21.92 7.34 -9.90
CA LEU A 383 22.82 7.50 -8.77
C LEU A 383 24.08 8.22 -9.24
N VAL A 384 24.51 9.22 -8.48
CA VAL A 384 25.71 10.00 -8.77
C VAL A 384 26.61 10.07 -7.53
N GLU A 385 27.89 10.42 -7.69
CA GLU A 385 28.85 10.40 -6.57
C GLU A 385 28.70 11.59 -5.63
N GLY A 386 28.47 12.79 -6.17
CA GLY A 386 28.45 14.02 -5.39
C GLY A 386 27.31 14.97 -5.73
N PRO A 387 27.08 15.98 -4.88
CA PRO A 387 26.08 17.03 -5.14
C PRO A 387 26.34 17.82 -6.43
N SER A 388 27.59 17.86 -6.88
CA SER A 388 27.97 18.56 -8.12
C SER A 388 27.47 17.80 -9.34
N ASP A 389 27.65 16.48 -9.35
CA ASP A 389 27.14 15.58 -10.38
C ASP A 389 25.61 15.64 -10.46
N GLU A 390 24.94 15.66 -9.30
CA GLU A 390 23.48 15.72 -9.22
C GLU A 390 22.95 16.97 -9.95
N LEU A 391 23.51 18.15 -9.65
CA LEU A 391 23.12 19.41 -10.29
C LEU A 391 23.39 19.40 -11.80
N ILE A 392 24.54 18.87 -12.23
CA ILE A 392 24.90 18.81 -13.66
C ILE A 392 24.01 17.82 -14.42
N VAL A 393 23.68 16.67 -13.84
CA VAL A 393 22.78 15.68 -14.45
C VAL A 393 21.37 16.23 -14.56
N GLN A 394 20.86 16.90 -13.51
CA GLN A 394 19.57 17.58 -13.57
C GLN A 394 19.57 18.68 -14.65
N ARG A 395 20.65 19.46 -14.75
CA ARG A 395 20.80 20.46 -15.81
C ARG A 395 20.78 19.84 -17.21
N ALA A 396 21.54 18.77 -17.41
CA ALA A 396 21.59 18.05 -18.69
C ALA A 396 20.20 17.53 -19.10
N TYR A 397 19.39 17.11 -18.13
CA TYR A 397 18.01 16.68 -18.36
C TYR A 397 17.11 17.84 -18.77
N ILE A 398 17.21 18.99 -18.10
CA ILE A 398 16.48 20.22 -18.45
C ILE A 398 16.83 20.67 -19.87
N ASP A 399 18.12 20.74 -20.21
CA ASP A 399 18.56 21.20 -21.53
C ASP A 399 18.06 20.29 -22.66
N LYS A 400 17.89 18.98 -22.39
CA LYS A 400 17.44 17.99 -23.37
C LYS A 400 15.92 17.86 -23.49
N TYR A 401 15.19 17.92 -22.39
CA TYR A 401 13.75 17.62 -22.34
C TYR A 401 12.87 18.81 -21.90
N GLY A 402 13.47 19.93 -21.52
CA GLY A 402 12.76 21.15 -21.10
C GLY A 402 12.10 21.08 -19.73
N LYS A 403 12.44 20.09 -18.91
CA LYS A 403 11.85 19.83 -17.58
C LYS A 403 12.84 19.11 -16.65
N LEU A 404 12.55 19.03 -15.36
CA LEU A 404 13.36 18.30 -14.39
C LEU A 404 13.18 16.77 -14.52
N PRO A 405 14.20 15.96 -14.18
CA PRO A 405 14.09 14.50 -14.18
C PRO A 405 12.88 13.98 -13.40
N ILE A 406 12.63 14.56 -12.23
CA ILE A 406 11.58 14.11 -11.30
C ILE A 406 10.17 14.26 -11.90
N GLU A 407 9.98 15.20 -12.83
CA GLU A 407 8.71 15.40 -13.55
C GLU A 407 8.42 14.28 -14.58
N ASP A 408 9.44 13.50 -14.94
CA ASP A 408 9.32 12.25 -15.71
C ASP A 408 9.40 11.00 -14.81
N GLY A 409 9.36 11.17 -13.48
CA GLY A 409 9.53 10.07 -12.53
C GLY A 409 10.97 9.52 -12.49
N VAL A 410 11.96 10.24 -13.01
CA VAL A 410 13.37 9.90 -12.90
C VAL A 410 13.94 10.62 -11.68
N ASP A 411 14.35 9.87 -10.66
CA ASP A 411 14.97 10.47 -9.47
C ASP A 411 16.50 10.46 -9.61
N VAL A 412 17.13 11.59 -9.29
CA VAL A 412 18.58 11.77 -9.35
C VAL A 412 19.06 12.14 -7.96
N PHE A 413 20.00 11.38 -7.40
CA PHE A 413 20.56 11.71 -6.09
C PHE A 413 21.97 11.21 -5.89
N CYS A 414 22.72 11.99 -5.10
CA CYS A 414 24.06 11.63 -4.71
C CYS A 414 24.07 10.53 -3.64
N VAL A 415 25.01 9.60 -3.78
CA VAL A 415 25.33 8.59 -2.79
C VAL A 415 26.84 8.52 -2.67
N ASP A 416 27.37 8.38 -1.46
CA ASP A 416 28.80 8.15 -1.29
C ASP A 416 29.26 6.99 -2.18
N ALA A 417 30.34 7.15 -2.95
CA ALA A 417 30.74 6.19 -3.98
C ALA A 417 30.97 4.76 -3.46
N LEU A 418 31.25 4.59 -2.17
CA LEU A 418 31.38 3.28 -1.51
C LEU A 418 30.03 2.56 -1.34
N SER A 419 28.93 3.29 -1.43
CA SER A 419 27.58 2.85 -1.13
C SER A 419 26.81 2.38 -2.35
N PHE A 420 27.23 2.68 -3.58
CA PHE A 420 26.48 2.30 -4.80
C PHE A 420 26.10 0.83 -4.83
N LYS A 421 27.01 -0.09 -4.46
CA LYS A 421 26.73 -1.54 -4.42
C LYS A 421 25.46 -1.87 -3.63
N ARG A 422 25.24 -1.17 -2.52
CA ARG A 422 24.08 -1.35 -1.64
C ARG A 422 22.75 -1.05 -2.34
N PHE A 423 22.76 -0.03 -3.19
CA PHE A 423 21.59 0.38 -3.99
C PHE A 423 21.38 -0.54 -5.19
N LEU A 424 22.47 -1.08 -5.76
CA LEU A 424 22.42 -2.04 -6.86
C LEU A 424 21.86 -3.40 -6.42
N ASP A 425 22.13 -3.85 -5.20
CA ASP A 425 21.52 -5.07 -4.64
C ASP A 425 19.99 -4.94 -4.59
N ILE A 426 19.48 -3.77 -4.18
CA ILE A 426 18.04 -3.47 -4.16
C ILE A 426 17.47 -3.43 -5.59
N SER A 427 18.21 -2.84 -6.54
CA SER A 427 17.82 -2.79 -7.96
C SER A 427 17.58 -4.18 -8.54
N ILE A 428 18.50 -5.12 -8.29
CA ILE A 428 18.39 -6.49 -8.78
C ILE A 428 17.18 -7.20 -8.17
N GLY A 429 17.02 -7.08 -6.84
CA GLY A 429 15.94 -7.72 -6.12
C GLY A 429 14.55 -7.22 -6.47
N LEU A 430 14.40 -5.92 -6.72
CA LEU A 430 13.16 -5.28 -7.11
C LEU A 430 12.98 -5.13 -8.63
N LYS A 431 13.91 -5.67 -9.42
CA LYS A 431 13.94 -5.54 -10.89
C LYS A 431 13.76 -4.11 -11.38
N LYS A 432 14.49 -3.20 -10.75
CA LYS A 432 14.31 -1.75 -10.92
C LYS A 432 15.49 -1.12 -11.66
N VAL A 433 15.19 -0.36 -12.70
CA VAL A 433 16.23 0.27 -13.53
C VAL A 433 16.98 1.36 -12.75
N ILE A 434 18.27 1.14 -12.56
CA ILE A 434 19.22 2.09 -11.96
C ILE A 434 20.36 2.37 -12.94
N HIS A 435 20.61 3.65 -13.16
CA HIS A 435 21.81 4.14 -13.82
C HIS A 435 22.79 4.67 -12.78
N VAL A 436 24.06 4.31 -12.87
CA VAL A 436 25.13 4.86 -12.04
C VAL A 436 25.99 5.76 -12.92
N ILE A 437 26.20 6.99 -12.49
CA ILE A 437 27.18 7.91 -13.06
C ILE A 437 28.32 8.04 -12.05
N THR A 438 29.52 7.68 -12.48
CA THR A 438 30.69 7.55 -11.60
C THR A 438 31.94 8.02 -12.35
N ASP A 439 32.87 8.60 -11.60
CA ASP A 439 34.14 9.06 -12.12
C ASP A 439 35.08 7.86 -12.36
N ASN A 440 36.00 7.98 -13.32
CA ASN A 440 36.97 6.91 -13.57
C ASN A 440 38.19 6.99 -12.62
N ASP A 441 38.41 8.16 -12.00
CA ASP A 441 39.52 8.44 -11.06
C ASP A 441 40.90 8.00 -11.58
N GLY A 442 41.08 7.97 -12.91
CA GLY A 442 42.32 7.55 -13.56
C GLY A 442 42.56 6.03 -13.63
N ASP A 443 41.64 5.18 -13.16
CA ASP A 443 41.76 3.71 -13.19
C ASP A 443 40.40 3.02 -13.42
N ILE A 444 40.03 2.83 -14.69
CA ILE A 444 38.77 2.18 -15.10
C ILE A 444 38.71 0.71 -14.67
N GLU A 445 39.83 -0.02 -14.72
CA GLU A 445 39.86 -1.44 -14.36
C GLU A 445 39.50 -1.64 -12.90
N LYS A 446 40.12 -0.86 -12.00
CA LYS A 446 39.86 -0.95 -10.57
C LYS A 446 38.53 -0.34 -10.17
N ASN A 447 38.27 0.91 -10.58
CA ASN A 447 37.17 1.71 -10.03
C ASN A 447 35.82 1.37 -10.68
N ILE A 448 35.82 0.84 -11.90
CA ILE A 448 34.60 0.45 -12.61
C ILE A 448 34.49 -1.07 -12.71
N LYS A 449 35.38 -1.71 -13.47
CA LYS A 449 35.21 -3.12 -13.85
C LYS A 449 35.28 -4.07 -12.67
N ASN A 450 36.29 -3.94 -11.81
CA ASN A 450 36.43 -4.78 -10.62
C ASN A 450 35.42 -4.42 -9.53
N LYS A 451 35.12 -3.12 -9.35
CA LYS A 451 34.16 -2.66 -8.33
C LYS A 451 32.75 -3.17 -8.60
N TYR A 452 32.30 -3.12 -9.86
CA TYR A 452 30.92 -3.45 -10.24
C TYR A 452 30.77 -4.77 -11.01
N LYS A 453 31.78 -5.64 -10.98
CA LYS A 453 31.83 -6.90 -11.72
C LYS A 453 30.55 -7.72 -11.63
N ASP A 454 29.97 -7.81 -10.43
CA ASP A 454 28.78 -8.62 -10.15
C ASP A 454 27.48 -8.02 -10.72
N TYR A 455 27.51 -6.75 -11.14
CA TYR A 455 26.36 -6.02 -11.67
C TYR A 455 26.46 -5.75 -13.19
N LEU A 456 27.66 -5.92 -13.78
CA LEU A 456 27.89 -5.72 -15.21
C LEU A 456 27.13 -6.77 -16.03
N GLY A 457 26.34 -6.32 -17.01
CA GLY A 457 25.53 -7.18 -17.87
C GLY A 457 24.12 -7.48 -17.34
N ASN A 458 23.75 -6.93 -16.19
CA ASN A 458 22.37 -6.98 -15.69
C ASN A 458 21.45 -6.04 -16.51
N GLU A 459 20.22 -6.44 -16.77
CA GLU A 459 19.24 -5.63 -17.52
C GLU A 459 18.83 -4.35 -16.77
N TYR A 460 18.82 -4.40 -15.44
CA TYR A 460 18.35 -3.34 -14.56
C TYR A 460 19.45 -2.36 -14.14
N VAL A 461 20.73 -2.71 -14.28
CA VAL A 461 21.86 -1.87 -13.85
C VAL A 461 22.70 -1.45 -15.04
N LYS A 462 22.86 -0.14 -15.25
CA LYS A 462 23.79 0.41 -16.25
C LYS A 462 24.72 1.42 -15.62
N ILE A 463 26.00 1.35 -15.97
CA ILE A 463 27.06 2.17 -15.40
C ILE A 463 27.65 3.04 -16.49
N PHE A 464 27.69 4.34 -16.25
CA PHE A 464 28.16 5.37 -17.16
C PHE A 464 29.35 6.09 -16.53
N TYR A 465 30.43 6.21 -17.30
CA TYR A 465 31.68 6.84 -16.87
C TYR A 465 32.37 7.46 -18.09
N GLY A 466 33.32 8.36 -17.86
CA GLY A 466 34.14 8.93 -18.93
C GLY A 466 35.19 7.93 -19.41
N ASP A 467 35.26 7.70 -20.73
CA ASP A 467 36.21 6.74 -21.33
C ASP A 467 37.67 7.22 -21.34
N ASP A 468 37.91 8.52 -21.12
CA ASP A 468 39.24 9.12 -21.17
C ASP A 468 39.85 9.24 -19.77
N ILE A 469 40.88 8.42 -19.52
CA ILE A 469 41.63 8.35 -18.26
C ILE A 469 42.32 9.69 -17.93
N ASN A 470 42.63 10.53 -18.93
CA ASN A 470 43.27 11.82 -18.71
C ASN A 470 42.32 12.87 -18.10
N TYR A 471 41.01 12.61 -18.11
CA TYR A 471 39.99 13.50 -17.55
C TYR A 471 39.24 12.74 -16.44
N SER A 472 39.91 12.61 -15.30
CA SER A 472 39.54 11.65 -14.26
C SER A 472 38.25 11.97 -13.52
N THR A 473 37.82 13.24 -13.52
CA THR A 473 36.61 13.71 -12.82
C THR A 473 35.64 14.47 -13.73
N LEU A 474 34.45 14.78 -13.22
CA LEU A 474 33.43 15.56 -13.92
C LEU A 474 33.94 16.90 -14.51
N GLU A 475 34.70 17.69 -13.74
CA GLU A 475 35.04 19.07 -14.11
C GLU A 475 35.96 19.15 -15.35
N PRO A 476 37.08 18.39 -15.41
CA PRO A 476 37.87 18.28 -16.63
C PRO A 476 37.05 17.79 -17.83
N GLN A 477 36.13 16.85 -17.64
CA GLN A 477 35.28 16.33 -18.73
C GLN A 477 34.28 17.37 -19.24
N LEU A 478 33.70 18.20 -18.36
CA LEU A 478 32.86 19.33 -18.75
C LEU A 478 33.63 20.35 -19.59
N ILE A 479 34.87 20.68 -19.19
CA ILE A 479 35.71 21.60 -19.96
C ILE A 479 36.05 21.01 -21.33
N LYS A 480 36.36 19.70 -21.40
CA LYS A 480 36.61 18.99 -22.66
C LYS A 480 35.40 19.04 -23.60
N ALA A 481 34.19 18.78 -23.08
CA ALA A 481 32.96 18.83 -23.85
C ALA A 481 32.65 20.23 -24.40
N ASN A 482 33.13 21.27 -23.72
CA ASN A 482 32.88 22.69 -24.01
C ASN A 482 34.09 23.39 -24.65
N GLU A 483 35.06 22.67 -25.22
CA GLU A 483 36.23 23.29 -25.85
C GLU A 483 35.85 24.27 -26.98
N SER A 484 34.80 23.94 -27.74
CA SER A 484 34.28 24.76 -28.83
C SER A 484 33.45 25.97 -28.36
N ASN A 485 32.90 25.97 -27.15
CA ASN A 485 32.08 27.06 -26.60
C ASN A 485 32.64 27.63 -25.28
N LEU A 486 33.94 27.46 -25.01
CA LEU A 486 34.55 27.72 -23.70
C LEU A 486 34.26 29.14 -23.15
N GLN A 487 34.04 30.12 -24.03
CA GLN A 487 33.64 31.48 -23.64
C GLN A 487 32.30 31.51 -22.90
N VAL A 488 31.32 30.71 -23.31
CA VAL A 488 30.01 30.60 -22.64
C VAL A 488 30.21 30.03 -21.23
N LEU A 489 30.97 28.95 -21.09
CA LEU A 489 31.27 28.35 -19.78
C LEU A 489 31.99 29.34 -18.85
N LYS A 490 32.96 30.10 -19.38
CA LYS A 490 33.65 31.13 -18.60
C LYS A 490 32.72 32.27 -18.19
N LYS A 491 31.80 32.69 -19.06
CA LYS A 491 30.80 33.71 -18.76
C LYS A 491 29.87 33.26 -17.62
N ILE A 492 29.33 32.04 -17.71
CA ILE A 492 28.48 31.44 -16.67
C ILE A 492 29.20 31.41 -15.31
N LEU A 493 30.50 31.08 -15.31
CA LEU A 493 31.29 30.98 -14.09
C LEU A 493 31.82 32.35 -13.59
N ASN A 494 31.63 33.44 -14.33
CA ASN A 494 32.18 34.78 -14.11
C ASN A 494 33.71 34.86 -14.15
N HIS A 495 34.35 34.12 -15.07
CA HIS A 495 35.80 33.98 -15.21
C HIS A 495 36.28 34.04 -16.67
N GLU A 496 35.83 35.04 -17.43
CA GLU A 496 36.19 35.26 -18.86
C GLU A 496 37.70 35.30 -19.12
N ASN A 497 38.46 35.86 -18.18
CA ASN A 497 39.92 36.03 -18.29
C ASN A 497 40.73 34.77 -17.93
N TYR A 498 40.10 33.66 -17.52
CA TYR A 498 40.84 32.47 -17.09
C TYR A 498 41.35 31.68 -18.30
N THR A 499 42.56 31.12 -18.18
CA THR A 499 43.03 30.09 -19.11
C THR A 499 42.29 28.77 -18.84
N LYS A 500 42.33 27.83 -19.79
CA LYS A 500 41.69 26.52 -19.65
C LYS A 500 42.18 25.79 -18.38
N ASP A 501 43.48 25.78 -18.14
CA ASP A 501 44.08 25.10 -16.99
C ASP A 501 43.68 25.77 -15.68
N ARG A 502 43.69 27.11 -15.64
CA ARG A 502 43.26 27.86 -14.45
C ARG A 502 41.78 27.64 -14.14
N LEU A 503 40.92 27.58 -15.16
CA LEU A 503 39.50 27.27 -15.02
C LEU A 503 39.29 25.85 -14.48
N THR A 504 40.05 24.88 -14.99
CA THR A 504 40.01 23.48 -14.53
C THR A 504 40.33 23.38 -13.05
N THR A 505 41.46 23.97 -12.61
CA THR A 505 41.85 23.99 -11.19
C THR A 505 40.82 24.72 -10.32
N PHE A 506 40.21 25.79 -10.83
CA PHE A 506 39.16 26.50 -10.11
C PHE A 506 37.91 25.64 -9.90
N MET A 507 37.45 24.95 -10.95
CA MET A 507 36.26 24.08 -10.89
C MET A 507 36.47 22.90 -9.95
N ILE A 508 37.64 22.23 -9.99
CA ILE A 508 37.98 21.12 -9.08
C ILE A 508 37.93 21.57 -7.61
N ASN A 509 38.39 22.77 -7.30
CA ASN A 509 38.39 23.30 -5.94
C ASN A 509 37.03 23.87 -5.50
N ASN A 510 36.10 24.10 -6.43
CA ASN A 510 34.80 24.75 -6.18
C ASN A 510 33.64 23.97 -6.83
N LYS A 511 33.68 22.63 -6.76
CA LYS A 511 32.79 21.72 -7.49
C LYS A 511 31.31 22.14 -7.42
N THR A 512 30.74 22.16 -6.21
CA THR A 512 29.30 22.43 -6.00
C THR A 512 28.91 23.85 -6.39
N LYS A 513 29.78 24.84 -6.15
CA LYS A 513 29.53 26.25 -6.52
C LYS A 513 29.50 26.42 -8.04
N CYS A 514 30.39 25.75 -8.75
CA CYS A 514 30.42 25.78 -10.21
C CYS A 514 29.21 25.07 -10.79
N ALA A 515 28.86 23.90 -10.25
CA ALA A 515 27.68 23.14 -10.67
C ALA A 515 26.37 23.93 -10.46
N LEU A 516 26.22 24.62 -9.34
CA LEU A 516 25.04 25.45 -9.07
C LEU A 516 24.91 26.61 -10.07
N LYS A 517 26.01 27.33 -10.35
CA LYS A 517 26.01 28.40 -11.36
C LYS A 517 25.62 27.89 -12.74
N ILE A 518 26.10 26.70 -13.11
CA ILE A 518 25.74 26.05 -14.39
C ILE A 518 24.26 25.66 -14.40
N PHE A 519 23.75 25.12 -13.29
CA PHE A 519 22.35 24.75 -13.17
C PHE A 519 21.41 25.95 -13.33
N GLU A 520 21.74 27.09 -12.71
CA GLU A 520 20.95 28.33 -12.74
C GLU A 520 21.11 29.16 -14.03
N ALA A 521 22.09 28.85 -14.87
CA ALA A 521 22.40 29.63 -16.07
C ALA A 521 21.26 29.61 -17.10
N GLN A 522 21.07 30.70 -17.84
CA GLN A 522 20.13 30.68 -18.97
C GLN A 522 20.77 30.07 -20.22
N GLU A 523 22.07 30.29 -20.42
CA GLU A 523 22.82 29.73 -21.53
C GLU A 523 23.04 28.21 -21.36
N GLN A 524 22.97 27.48 -22.48
CA GLN A 524 23.22 26.04 -22.50
C GLN A 524 24.71 25.73 -22.66
N ILE A 525 25.15 24.65 -22.01
CA ILE A 525 26.49 24.09 -22.18
C ILE A 525 26.41 22.70 -22.84
N LEU A 526 27.49 22.28 -23.47
CA LEU A 526 27.61 20.93 -24.02
C LEU A 526 27.89 19.95 -22.89
N MET A 527 27.05 18.93 -22.76
CA MET A 527 27.20 17.92 -21.70
C MET A 527 28.07 16.75 -22.18
N PRO A 528 28.90 16.16 -21.29
CA PRO A 528 29.65 14.96 -21.59
C PRO A 528 28.75 13.81 -22.08
N ARG A 529 29.28 13.00 -23.01
CA ARG A 529 28.51 11.95 -23.69
C ARG A 529 27.92 10.92 -22.73
N TYR A 530 28.70 10.47 -21.74
CA TYR A 530 28.25 9.47 -20.77
C TYR A 530 27.06 9.95 -19.94
N ILE A 531 26.99 11.26 -19.60
CA ILE A 531 25.84 11.87 -18.93
C ILE A 531 24.63 11.88 -19.88
N MET A 532 24.83 12.29 -21.13
CA MET A 532 23.77 12.32 -22.14
C MET A 532 23.18 10.95 -22.44
N ASP A 533 24.01 9.91 -22.36
CA ASP A 533 23.61 8.51 -22.50
C ASP A 533 22.85 8.01 -21.26
N ALA A 534 23.28 8.40 -20.05
CA ALA A 534 22.59 8.05 -18.79
C ALA A 534 21.16 8.62 -18.71
N ILE A 535 20.93 9.83 -19.23
CA ILE A 535 19.60 10.48 -19.21
C ILE A 535 18.68 10.11 -20.37
N LYS A 536 19.08 9.19 -21.27
CA LYS A 536 18.16 8.69 -22.32
C LYS A 536 16.98 7.96 -21.69
N LYS A 537 15.77 8.24 -22.18
CA LYS A 537 14.53 7.58 -21.72
C LYS A 537 14.56 6.10 -22.07
#